data_AF-A0A955LBY6-F1
#
_entry.id   AF-A0A955LBY6-F1
#
_cell.length_a   1.000
_cell.length_b   1.000
_cell.length_c   1.000
_cell.angle_alpha   90.00
_cell.angle_beta   90.00
_cell.angle_gamma   90.00
#
_symmetry.space_group_name_H-M   'P 1'
#
loop_
_entity.id
_entity.type
_entity.pdbx_description
1 polymer ?
#
loop_
_entity_poly.entity_id
_entity_poly.type
_entity_poly.pdbx_seq_one_letter_code
_entity_poly.pdbx_strand_id
1 'polypeptide(L)'
;TRTAGTVYVGNSPKPVQLNLATAAAFRQATEQERVEDDKKVSVATRGRRFAHVISYLGPLVALISLILEPSMVNLILLVLHILLLLLFRRLALLTAGKPWGHVRDLGSNQTLSRAVVRLFDEKYGKLLLAKVTAGDGRYAFLVGEGDYQLNANKESYLFPEGVVDVRGGSEREINEELGLRKERKA
;
A
#
# COMPACT_ATOMS: atom_id res chain seq x y z
N THR A 1 -16.88 -31.33 -37.81
CA THR A 1 -15.57 -31.39 -37.13
C THR A 1 -15.06 -29.97 -36.95
N ARG A 2 -14.85 -29.59 -35.70
CA ARG A 2 -14.61 -28.23 -35.20
C ARG A 2 -13.10 -28.03 -35.13
N THR A 3 -12.55 -26.97 -35.73
CA THR A 3 -11.22 -26.50 -35.36
C THR A 3 -11.19 -24.98 -35.31
N ALA A 4 -10.88 -24.49 -34.11
CA ALA A 4 -10.95 -23.14 -33.62
C ALA A 4 -10.15 -22.13 -34.45
N GLY A 5 -10.78 -21.00 -34.75
CA GLY A 5 -10.07 -19.74 -34.97
C GLY A 5 -9.85 -19.06 -33.62
N THR A 6 -8.62 -18.58 -33.38
CA THR A 6 -8.33 -17.65 -32.30
C THR A 6 -7.52 -16.49 -32.86
N VAL A 7 -8.13 -15.32 -32.72
CA VAL A 7 -7.65 -13.97 -33.03
C VAL A 7 -6.51 -13.58 -32.09
N TYR A 8 -5.46 -12.94 -32.62
CA TYR A 8 -4.76 -11.83 -31.96
C TYR A 8 -4.12 -10.91 -33.02
N VAL A 9 -4.65 -9.70 -33.18
CA VAL A 9 -4.03 -8.58 -33.91
C VAL A 9 -3.87 -7.44 -32.91
N GLY A 10 -2.66 -6.87 -32.79
CA GLY A 10 -2.48 -5.60 -32.08
C GLY A 10 -1.16 -5.46 -31.33
N ASN A 11 -0.05 -5.36 -32.07
CA ASN A 11 1.22 -4.73 -31.67
C ASN A 11 1.78 -5.10 -30.27
N SER A 12 2.30 -6.32 -30.13
CA SER A 12 3.27 -6.60 -29.06
C SER A 12 4.51 -5.74 -29.29
N PRO A 13 5.02 -4.99 -28.30
CA PRO A 13 6.33 -4.35 -28.41
C PRO A 13 7.34 -5.43 -28.80
N LYS A 14 8.13 -5.16 -29.85
CA LYS A 14 9.17 -6.08 -30.34
C LYS A 14 9.91 -6.67 -29.12
N PRO A 15 10.14 -7.99 -29.04
CA PRO A 15 10.84 -8.57 -27.90
C PRO A 15 12.18 -7.86 -27.76
N VAL A 16 12.29 -7.01 -26.74
CA VAL A 16 13.54 -6.35 -26.41
C VAL A 16 14.49 -7.49 -26.08
N GLN A 17 15.52 -7.66 -26.90
CA GLN A 17 16.54 -8.67 -26.65
C GLN A 17 17.26 -8.26 -25.37
N LEU A 18 16.77 -8.78 -24.25
CA LEU A 18 17.25 -8.47 -22.92
C LEU A 18 18.58 -9.21 -22.76
N ASN A 19 19.65 -8.56 -23.18
CA ASN A 19 20.98 -9.08 -22.89
C ASN A 19 21.18 -9.11 -21.36
N LEU A 20 22.10 -9.95 -20.90
CA LEU A 20 22.36 -10.17 -19.47
C LEU A 20 22.67 -8.85 -18.74
N ALA A 21 23.31 -7.90 -19.42
CA ALA A 21 23.67 -6.60 -18.86
C ALA A 21 22.45 -5.69 -18.64
N THR A 22 21.52 -5.63 -19.60
CA THR A 22 20.27 -4.86 -19.50
C THR A 22 19.34 -5.46 -18.44
N ALA A 23 19.28 -6.80 -18.35
CA ALA A 23 18.53 -7.49 -17.31
C ALA A 23 19.08 -7.21 -15.91
N ALA A 24 20.42 -7.20 -15.77
CA ALA A 24 21.08 -6.88 -14.51
C ALA A 24 20.89 -5.41 -14.12
N ALA A 25 21.00 -4.48 -15.06
CA ALA A 25 20.78 -3.06 -14.82
C ALA A 25 19.33 -2.76 -14.39
N PHE A 26 18.34 -3.38 -15.02
CA PHE A 26 16.93 -3.24 -14.63
C PHE A 26 16.68 -3.79 -13.22
N ARG A 27 17.23 -4.97 -12.90
CA ARG A 27 17.15 -5.54 -11.55
C ARG A 27 17.79 -4.63 -10.51
N GLN A 28 18.97 -4.09 -10.80
CA GLN A 28 19.66 -3.15 -9.91
C GLN A 28 18.85 -1.87 -9.70
N ALA A 29 18.27 -1.28 -10.76
CA ALA A 29 17.42 -0.10 -10.64
C ALA A 29 16.16 -0.39 -9.79
N THR A 30 15.53 -1.56 -9.99
CA THR A 30 14.34 -1.96 -9.22
C THR A 30 14.69 -2.24 -7.75
N GLU A 31 15.84 -2.86 -7.49
CA GLU A 31 16.35 -3.13 -6.14
C GLU A 31 16.70 -1.82 -5.42
N GLN A 32 17.33 -0.87 -6.13
CA GLN A 32 17.69 0.44 -5.59
C GLN A 32 16.46 1.30 -5.28
N GLU A 33 15.47 1.34 -6.17
CA GLU A 33 14.20 2.03 -5.95
C GLU A 33 13.46 1.44 -4.74
N ARG A 34 13.45 0.11 -4.61
CA ARG A 34 12.88 -0.60 -3.46
C ARG A 34 13.60 -0.27 -2.14
N VAL A 35 14.93 -0.25 -2.14
CA VAL A 35 15.74 0.07 -0.94
C VAL A 35 15.52 1.52 -0.50
N GLU A 36 15.41 2.46 -1.43
CA GLU A 36 15.17 3.87 -1.14
C GLU A 36 13.75 4.09 -0.57
N ASP A 37 12.74 3.42 -1.12
CA ASP A 37 11.38 3.44 -0.59
C ASP A 37 11.28 2.82 0.80
N ASP A 38 11.90 1.64 1.02
CA ASP A 38 11.95 0.98 2.33
C ASP A 38 12.65 1.86 3.37
N LYS A 39 13.72 2.57 2.98
CA LYS A 39 14.43 3.52 3.84
C LYS A 39 13.53 4.69 4.23
N LYS A 40 12.82 5.32 3.28
CA LYS A 40 11.87 6.43 3.55
C LYS A 40 10.74 6.00 4.48
N VAL A 41 10.19 4.80 4.29
CA VAL A 41 9.15 4.22 5.15
C VAL A 41 9.69 3.97 6.57
N SER A 42 10.93 3.48 6.72
CA SER A 42 11.52 3.21 8.03
C SER A 42 11.81 4.48 8.84
N VAL A 43 12.26 5.56 8.19
CA VAL A 43 12.59 6.84 8.83
C VAL A 43 11.32 7.55 9.31
N ALA A 44 10.26 7.55 8.51
CA ALA A 44 8.95 8.07 8.90
C ALA A 44 8.32 7.30 10.07
N THR A 45 8.57 5.99 10.15
CA THR A 45 8.02 5.11 11.21
C THR A 45 8.80 5.24 12.53
N ARG A 46 10.10 5.55 12.47
CA ARG A 46 10.97 5.64 13.65
C ARG A 46 10.78 6.92 14.46
N GLY A 47 10.54 8.06 13.80
CA GLY A 47 10.25 9.34 14.47
C GLY A 47 8.98 9.31 15.34
N ARG A 48 7.96 8.56 14.91
CA ARG A 48 6.71 8.38 15.67
C ARG A 48 6.93 7.73 17.03
N ARG A 49 7.82 6.74 17.12
CA ARG A 49 8.11 6.03 18.39
C ARG A 49 8.82 6.93 19.41
N PHE A 50 9.75 7.76 18.96
CA PHE A 50 10.41 8.76 19.83
C PHE A 50 9.44 9.85 20.29
N ALA A 51 8.52 10.29 19.43
CA ALA A 51 7.51 11.27 19.79
C ALA A 51 6.59 10.80 20.92
N HIS A 52 6.24 9.51 20.97
CA HIS A 52 5.47 8.95 22.07
C HIS A 52 6.23 8.99 23.40
N VAL A 53 7.51 8.61 23.42
CA VAL A 53 8.34 8.65 24.64
C VAL A 53 8.48 10.08 25.17
N ILE A 54 8.74 11.04 24.27
CA ILE A 54 8.87 12.46 24.62
C ILE A 54 7.52 13.03 25.13
N SER A 55 6.41 12.62 24.51
CA SER A 55 5.07 13.08 24.91
C SER A 55 4.64 12.61 26.30
N TYR A 56 5.09 11.42 26.74
CA TYR A 56 4.79 10.92 28.07
C TYR A 56 5.70 11.50 29.17
N LEU A 57 6.92 11.94 28.84
CA LEU A 57 7.84 12.51 29.81
C LEU A 57 7.34 13.84 30.40
N GLY A 58 6.76 14.72 29.58
CA GLY A 58 6.28 16.04 30.02
C GLY A 58 5.22 15.97 31.14
N PRO A 59 4.11 15.23 30.97
CA PRO A 59 3.10 15.05 32.01
C PRO A 59 3.66 14.41 33.29
N LEU A 60 4.63 13.47 33.17
CA LEU A 60 5.26 12.84 34.33
C LEU A 60 6.09 13.84 35.15
N VAL A 61 6.89 14.67 34.47
CA VAL A 61 7.69 15.72 35.13
C VAL A 61 6.77 16.76 35.79
N ALA A 62 5.69 17.17 35.10
CA ALA A 62 4.72 18.10 35.66
C ALA A 62 3.99 17.52 36.89
N LEU A 63 3.67 16.22 36.89
CA LEU A 63 3.04 15.54 38.03
C LEU A 63 3.98 15.47 39.24
N ILE A 64 5.26 15.12 39.03
CA ILE A 64 6.27 15.12 40.10
C ILE A 64 6.45 16.53 40.68
N SER A 65 6.50 17.55 39.81
CA SER A 65 6.62 18.94 40.26
C SER A 65 5.43 19.41 41.09
N LEU A 66 4.21 18.96 40.76
CA LEU A 66 3.00 19.30 41.52
C LEU A 66 2.98 18.64 42.91
N ILE A 67 3.52 17.42 43.04
CA ILE A 67 3.62 16.71 44.32
C ILE A 67 4.66 17.35 45.24
N LEU A 68 5.80 17.78 44.68
CA LEU A 68 6.87 18.43 45.45
C LEU A 68 6.51 19.85 45.89
N GLU A 69 5.87 20.62 45.01
CA GLU A 69 5.48 21.99 45.29
C GLU A 69 4.06 22.26 44.78
N PRO A 70 3.04 22.16 45.65
CA PRO A 70 1.65 22.42 45.29
C PRO A 70 1.42 23.92 45.02
N SER A 71 1.66 24.33 43.78
CA SER A 71 1.48 25.70 43.30
C SER A 71 0.45 25.76 42.17
N MET A 72 -0.29 26.87 42.09
CA MET A 72 -1.24 27.13 41.00
C MET A 72 -0.55 27.11 39.62
N VAL A 73 0.73 27.52 39.57
CA VAL A 73 1.54 27.47 38.35
C VAL A 73 1.77 26.02 37.91
N ASN A 74 2.07 25.12 38.85
CA ASN A 74 2.30 23.70 38.57
C ASN A 74 1.01 23.00 38.14
N LEU A 75 -0.14 23.41 38.69
CA LEU A 75 -1.46 22.93 38.25
C LEU A 75 -1.75 23.35 36.80
N ILE A 76 -1.51 24.62 36.46
CA ILE A 76 -1.68 25.13 35.08
C ILE A 76 -0.75 24.41 34.11
N LEU A 77 0.52 24.18 34.49
CA LEU A 77 1.48 23.43 33.69
C LEU A 77 1.03 21.98 33.46
N LEU A 78 0.48 21.31 34.48
CA LEU A 78 -0.04 19.95 34.34
C LEU A 78 -1.23 19.91 33.37
N VAL A 79 -2.20 20.83 33.53
CA VAL A 79 -3.36 20.93 32.64
C VAL A 79 -2.94 21.20 31.20
N LEU A 80 -1.98 22.10 30.98
CA LEU A 80 -1.43 22.39 29.65
C LEU A 80 -0.83 21.14 29.01
N HIS A 81 -0.03 20.37 29.75
CA HIS A 81 0.56 19.12 29.24
C HIS A 81 -0.50 18.07 28.88
N ILE A 82 -1.56 17.94 29.69
CA ILE A 82 -2.67 17.04 29.39
C ILE A 82 -3.39 17.48 28.12
N LEU A 83 -3.66 18.77 27.96
CA LEU A 83 -4.30 19.32 26.75
C LEU A 83 -3.46 19.09 25.49
N LEU A 84 -2.14 19.33 25.56
CA LEU A 84 -1.23 19.04 24.45
C LEU A 84 -1.25 17.54 24.09
N LEU A 85 -1.21 16.66 25.10
CA LEU A 85 -1.27 15.22 24.88
C LEU A 85 -2.57 14.81 24.18
N LEU A 86 -3.72 15.37 24.59
CA LEU A 86 -5.01 15.12 23.94
C LEU A 86 -5.02 15.65 22.50
N LEU A 87 -4.46 16.82 22.24
CA LEU A 87 -4.36 17.40 20.90
C LEU A 87 -3.50 16.55 19.97
N PHE A 88 -2.30 16.16 20.41
CA PHE A 88 -1.41 15.27 19.64
C PHE A 88 -2.04 13.89 19.43
N ARG A 89 -2.73 13.33 20.43
CA ARG A 89 -3.45 12.08 20.30
C ARG A 89 -4.55 12.19 19.23
N ARG A 90 -5.34 13.26 19.25
CA ARG A 90 -6.35 13.52 18.23
C ARG A 90 -5.71 13.57 16.85
N LEU A 91 -4.65 14.34 16.68
CA LEU A 91 -3.99 14.51 15.38
C LEU A 91 -3.33 13.22 14.88
N ALA A 92 -2.77 12.41 15.77
CA ALA A 92 -2.21 11.11 15.43
C ALA A 92 -3.29 10.11 14.98
N LEU A 93 -4.48 10.14 15.60
CA LEU A 93 -5.63 9.33 15.20
C LEU A 93 -6.18 9.72 13.82
N LEU A 94 -6.03 10.99 13.41
CA LEU A 94 -6.40 11.44 12.06
C LEU A 94 -5.51 10.84 10.96
N THR A 95 -4.37 10.23 11.29
CA THR A 95 -3.56 9.51 10.30
C THR A 95 -3.95 8.02 10.21
N ALA A 96 -5.20 7.68 10.56
CA ALA A 96 -5.77 6.35 10.46
C ALA A 96 -5.44 5.73 9.10
N GLY A 97 -4.95 4.50 9.17
CA GLY A 97 -4.17 3.86 8.11
C GLY A 97 -4.85 3.88 6.75
N LYS A 98 -4.03 4.14 5.74
CA LYS A 98 -4.34 4.00 4.32
C LYS A 98 -5.21 2.76 4.08
N PRO A 99 -6.41 2.84 3.48
CA PRO A 99 -7.25 1.67 3.29
C PRO A 99 -6.62 0.77 2.21
N TRP A 100 -6.25 -0.46 2.58
CA TRP A 100 -5.57 -1.38 1.67
C TRP A 100 -6.57 -2.30 0.96
N GLY A 101 -6.36 -2.52 -0.33
CA GLY A 101 -7.01 -3.59 -1.07
C GLY A 101 -6.36 -4.93 -0.78
N HIS A 102 -7.13 -6.00 -0.89
CA HIS A 102 -6.66 -7.36 -0.61
C HIS A 102 -6.85 -8.25 -1.84
N VAL A 103 -5.82 -9.01 -2.19
CA VAL A 103 -5.96 -10.09 -3.17
C VAL A 103 -6.31 -11.37 -2.42
N ARG A 104 -7.43 -12.01 -2.75
CA ARG A 104 -7.96 -13.21 -2.08
C ARG A 104 -8.16 -14.36 -3.04
N ASP A 105 -8.05 -15.58 -2.56
CA ASP A 105 -8.50 -16.77 -3.28
C ASP A 105 -10.02 -16.91 -3.13
N LEU A 106 -10.76 -16.97 -4.24
CA LEU A 106 -12.22 -17.13 -4.25
C LEU A 106 -12.68 -18.49 -3.72
N GLY A 107 -11.82 -19.52 -3.77
CA GLY A 107 -12.15 -20.86 -3.27
C GLY A 107 -11.97 -21.00 -1.76
N SER A 108 -10.86 -20.47 -1.23
CA SER A 108 -10.48 -20.63 0.18
C SER A 108 -10.68 -19.37 1.03
N ASN A 109 -11.02 -18.23 0.40
CA ASN A 109 -11.11 -16.89 0.99
C ASN A 109 -9.83 -16.41 1.70
N GLN A 110 -8.69 -17.05 1.45
CA GLN A 110 -7.40 -16.69 2.04
C GLN A 110 -6.74 -15.56 1.24
N THR A 111 -6.02 -14.67 1.94
CA THR A 111 -5.25 -13.62 1.26
C THR A 111 -4.03 -14.20 0.55
N LEU A 112 -3.76 -13.70 -0.64
CA LEU A 112 -2.70 -14.19 -1.52
C LEU A 112 -1.54 -13.21 -1.52
N SER A 113 -0.44 -13.63 -0.87
CA SER A 113 0.84 -12.95 -0.96
C SER A 113 1.52 -13.17 -2.31
N ARG A 114 2.43 -12.25 -2.68
CA ARG A 114 3.23 -12.31 -3.91
C ARG A 114 2.39 -12.38 -5.20
N ALA A 115 1.18 -11.83 -5.18
CA ALA A 115 0.39 -11.62 -6.38
C ALA A 115 0.87 -10.32 -7.05
N VAL A 116 0.99 -10.33 -8.38
CA VAL A 116 1.34 -9.15 -9.17
C VAL A 116 0.04 -8.47 -9.58
N VAL A 117 -0.27 -7.33 -8.97
CA VAL A 117 -1.40 -6.49 -9.34
C VAL A 117 -0.93 -5.44 -10.34
N ARG A 118 -1.66 -5.29 -11.43
CA ARG A 118 -1.39 -4.37 -12.54
C ARG A 118 -2.59 -3.46 -12.71
N LEU A 119 -2.31 -2.16 -12.86
CA LEU A 119 -3.29 -1.12 -13.11
C LEU A 119 -3.09 -0.60 -14.54
N PHE A 120 -4.16 -0.63 -15.32
CA PHE A 120 -4.21 -0.13 -16.68
C PHE A 120 -5.12 1.09 -16.77
N ASP A 121 -4.81 1.99 -17.69
CA ASP A 121 -5.72 3.07 -18.10
C ASP A 121 -6.83 2.47 -18.97
N GLU A 122 -8.11 2.67 -18.62
CA GLU A 122 -9.23 2.11 -19.39
C GLU A 122 -9.32 2.70 -20.80
N LYS A 123 -8.97 3.97 -20.97
CA LYS A 123 -9.10 4.70 -22.23
C LYS A 123 -8.04 4.29 -23.25
N TYR A 124 -6.82 4.02 -22.79
CA TYR A 124 -5.69 3.71 -23.68
C TYR A 124 -5.18 2.27 -23.58
N GLY A 125 -5.70 1.47 -22.65
CA GLY A 125 -5.25 0.10 -22.38
C GLY A 125 -3.77 0.02 -21.94
N LYS A 126 -3.19 1.15 -21.51
CA LYS A 126 -1.77 1.25 -21.18
C LYS A 126 -1.54 0.82 -19.75
N LEU A 127 -0.52 -0.01 -19.51
CA LEU A 127 -0.05 -0.32 -18.17
C LEU A 127 0.50 0.96 -17.52
N LEU A 128 -0.12 1.37 -16.41
CA LEU A 128 0.31 2.53 -15.62
C LEU A 128 1.28 2.10 -14.54
N LEU A 129 0.84 1.21 -13.65
CA LEU A 129 1.60 0.75 -12.50
C LEU A 129 1.44 -0.75 -12.31
N ALA A 130 2.48 -1.38 -11.75
CA ALA A 130 2.44 -2.77 -11.33
C ALA A 130 3.05 -2.89 -9.94
N LYS A 131 2.41 -3.62 -9.03
CA LYS A 131 2.84 -3.80 -7.65
C LYS A 131 2.69 -5.24 -7.22
N VAL A 132 3.66 -5.72 -6.46
CA VAL A 132 3.60 -7.07 -5.86
C VAL A 132 3.00 -6.97 -4.46
N THR A 133 2.01 -7.82 -4.16
CA THR A 133 1.39 -7.86 -2.83
C THR A 133 2.36 -8.36 -1.76
N ALA A 134 2.26 -7.77 -0.56
CA ALA A 134 3.06 -8.16 0.59
C ALA A 134 2.60 -9.52 1.17
N GLY A 135 3.21 -9.97 2.28
CA GLY A 135 2.95 -11.26 2.91
C GLY A 135 1.50 -11.49 3.34
N ASP A 136 0.73 -10.42 3.53
CA ASP A 136 -0.68 -10.40 3.91
C ASP A 136 -1.64 -10.18 2.73
N GLY A 137 -1.12 -10.11 1.50
CA GLY A 137 -1.91 -9.92 0.29
C GLY A 137 -2.42 -8.49 0.07
N ARG A 138 -1.92 -7.51 0.85
CA ARG A 138 -2.33 -6.11 0.74
C ARG A 138 -1.68 -5.38 -0.43
N TYR A 139 -2.42 -4.46 -1.04
CA TYR A 139 -1.94 -3.54 -2.06
C TYR A 139 -2.72 -2.21 -2.04
N ALA A 140 -2.14 -1.17 -2.66
CA ALA A 140 -2.80 0.10 -2.90
C ALA A 140 -2.06 0.83 -4.03
N PHE A 141 -2.81 1.50 -4.90
CA PHE A 141 -2.29 2.39 -5.95
C PHE A 141 -2.75 3.81 -5.70
N LEU A 142 -1.84 4.77 -5.81
CA LEU A 142 -2.17 6.19 -5.73
C LEU A 142 -2.28 6.74 -7.15
N VAL A 143 -3.48 7.10 -7.59
CA VAL A 143 -3.75 7.59 -8.95
C VAL A 143 -4.71 8.77 -8.96
N GLY A 144 -4.67 9.57 -10.03
CA GLY A 144 -5.58 10.70 -10.20
C GLY A 144 -7.00 10.27 -10.56
N GLU A 145 -7.89 11.25 -10.72
CA GLU A 145 -9.24 10.99 -11.21
C GLU A 145 -9.20 10.40 -12.62
N GLY A 146 -9.94 9.32 -12.84
CA GLY A 146 -9.95 8.59 -14.10
C GLY A 146 -10.58 7.21 -13.97
N ASP A 147 -10.79 6.56 -15.11
CA ASP A 147 -11.29 5.19 -15.18
C ASP A 147 -10.13 4.23 -15.47
N TYR A 148 -10.00 3.18 -14.66
CA TYR A 148 -8.86 2.28 -14.65
C TYR A 148 -9.29 0.83 -14.61
N GLN A 149 -8.43 -0.05 -15.12
CA GLN A 149 -8.66 -1.49 -15.11
C GLN A 149 -7.62 -2.19 -14.23
N LEU A 150 -8.08 -2.99 -13.28
CA LEU A 150 -7.22 -3.81 -12.44
C LEU A 150 -7.11 -5.24 -12.97
N ASN A 151 -5.90 -5.80 -12.88
CA ASN A 151 -5.62 -7.19 -13.19
C ASN A 151 -4.63 -7.77 -12.17
N ALA A 152 -4.95 -8.92 -11.56
CA ALA A 152 -4.04 -9.62 -10.67
C ALA A 152 -3.55 -10.93 -11.31
N ASN A 153 -2.27 -11.22 -11.18
CA ASN A 153 -1.68 -12.48 -11.65
C ASN A 153 -0.83 -13.11 -10.55
N LYS A 154 -1.00 -14.42 -10.33
CA LYS A 154 -0.18 -15.22 -9.43
C LYS A 154 0.02 -16.61 -10.02
N GLU A 155 1.21 -17.17 -9.86
CA GLU A 155 1.55 -18.51 -10.33
C GLU A 155 0.56 -19.57 -9.77
N SER A 156 0.02 -20.44 -10.64
CA SER A 156 -1.03 -21.43 -10.32
C SER A 156 -2.42 -20.87 -9.96
N TYR A 157 -2.66 -19.57 -10.20
CA TYR A 157 -3.97 -18.94 -10.03
C TYR A 157 -4.40 -18.23 -11.31
N LEU A 158 -5.68 -18.35 -11.63
CA LEU A 158 -6.34 -17.67 -12.73
C LEU A 158 -7.15 -16.50 -12.17
N PHE A 159 -6.99 -15.33 -12.79
CA PHE A 159 -7.92 -14.24 -12.59
C PHE A 159 -9.24 -14.58 -13.29
N PRO A 160 -10.40 -14.46 -12.61
CA PRO A 160 -11.69 -14.71 -13.25
C PRO A 160 -11.81 -13.80 -14.49
N GLU A 161 -12.36 -14.33 -15.58
CA GLU A 161 -12.62 -13.56 -16.79
C GLU A 161 -13.60 -12.42 -16.45
N GLY A 162 -13.08 -11.20 -16.42
CA GLY A 162 -13.81 -10.01 -16.03
C GLY A 162 -12.83 -8.90 -15.71
N VAL A 163 -12.97 -7.76 -16.36
CA VAL A 163 -12.18 -6.58 -16.02
C VAL A 163 -12.80 -5.95 -14.78
N VAL A 164 -11.99 -5.64 -13.79
CA VAL A 164 -12.44 -4.83 -12.64
C VAL A 164 -12.18 -3.38 -13.00
N ASP A 165 -13.22 -2.72 -13.48
CA ASP A 165 -13.20 -1.29 -13.75
C ASP A 165 -13.30 -0.54 -12.42
N VAL A 166 -12.33 0.34 -12.17
CA VAL A 166 -12.23 1.13 -10.95
C VAL A 166 -12.17 2.59 -11.31
N ARG A 167 -13.05 3.37 -10.68
CA ARG A 167 -13.09 4.81 -10.83
C ARG A 167 -12.25 5.46 -9.75
N GLY A 168 -11.18 6.14 -10.14
CA GLY A 168 -10.40 7.00 -9.25
C GLY A 168 -11.28 8.16 -8.79
N GLY A 169 -11.77 8.08 -7.56
CA GLY A 169 -12.53 9.16 -6.91
C GLY A 169 -11.62 10.21 -6.25
N SER A 170 -12.23 11.13 -5.48
CA SER A 170 -11.55 12.19 -4.73
C SER A 170 -10.47 11.70 -3.75
N GLU A 171 -10.47 10.42 -3.42
CA GLU A 171 -9.51 9.78 -2.50
C GLU A 171 -8.14 9.48 -3.16
N ARG A 172 -8.01 9.65 -4.49
CA ARG A 172 -6.76 9.42 -5.26
C ARG A 172 -6.10 8.06 -4.99
N GLU A 173 -6.84 7.08 -4.49
CA GLU A 173 -6.33 5.79 -4.08
C GLU A 173 -7.27 4.69 -4.55
N ILE A 174 -6.69 3.62 -5.12
CA ILE A 174 -7.38 2.42 -5.58
C ILE A 174 -6.96 1.25 -4.70
N ASN A 175 -7.95 0.65 -4.05
CA ASN A 175 -7.81 -0.34 -2.99
C ASN A 175 -8.91 -1.43 -3.05
N GLU A 176 -9.41 -1.75 -4.24
CA GLU A 176 -10.47 -2.74 -4.43
C GLU A 176 -10.04 -4.16 -4.01
N GLU A 177 -11.00 -5.02 -3.70
CA GLU A 177 -10.71 -6.43 -3.40
C GLU A 177 -10.66 -7.24 -4.69
N LEU A 178 -9.58 -8.02 -4.86
CA LEU A 178 -9.39 -8.83 -6.07
C LEU A 178 -9.43 -10.31 -5.73
N GLY A 179 -10.36 -11.03 -6.36
CA GLY A 179 -10.47 -12.48 -6.25
C GLY A 179 -9.66 -13.20 -7.32
N LEU A 180 -8.90 -14.22 -6.93
CA LEU A 180 -8.21 -15.16 -7.82
C LEU A 180 -8.76 -16.57 -7.61
N ARG A 181 -8.80 -17.40 -8.67
CA ARG A 181 -9.23 -18.80 -8.57
C ARG A 181 -8.05 -19.72 -8.81
N LYS A 182 -7.84 -20.72 -7.94
CA LYS A 182 -6.75 -21.69 -8.13
C LYS A 182 -6.96 -22.51 -9.40
N GLU A 183 -5.92 -22.63 -10.20
CA GLU A 183 -5.92 -23.50 -11.39
C GLU A 183 -5.99 -24.96 -10.93
N ARG A 184 -7.07 -25.67 -11.28
CA ARG A 184 -7.14 -27.12 -11.03
C ARG A 184 -6.22 -27.80 -12.04
N LYS A 185 -5.06 -28.26 -11.59
CA LYS A 185 -4.27 -29.24 -12.34
C LYS A 185 -5.15 -30.49 -12.51
N ALA A 186 -5.51 -30.77 -13.76
CA ALA A 186 -6.16 -32.01 -14.18
C ALA A 186 -5.18 -33.18 -14.09
#